data_AF-A0A0M9CEX9-F1
#
_entry.id   AF-A0A0M9CEX9-F1
#
_cell.length_a   1.000
_cell.length_b   1.000
_cell.length_c   1.000
_cell.angle_alpha   90.00
_cell.angle_beta   90.00
_cell.angle_gamma   90.00
#
_symmetry.space_group_name_H-M   'P 1'
#
loop_
_entity.id
_entity.type
_entity.pdbx_description
1 polymer ?
#
loop_
_entity_poly.entity_id
_entity_poly.type
_entity_poly.pdbx_seq_one_letter_code
_entity_poly.pdbx_strand_id
1 'polypeptide(L)'
;MMAIWKVHYNFFRRTDYIDNWIIALNMILLFTVLFYIFPIRSLLNTGMGRKLISLDLLSNIFQMYSIGFTLIFVSFHLLYLRAFKKDRAHGKNLKLLFYARHFFIFIIVGILSFILAKFQLGLKYGIPGFIYMLLGPLSYIHSKKFHKKHNLEY
;
A
#
# COMPACT_ATOMS: atom_id res chain seq x y z
N MET A 1 -1.12 11.52 4.34
CA MET A 1 0.17 11.97 3.80
C MET A 1 1.34 11.73 4.76
N MET A 2 1.26 12.15 6.03
CA MET A 2 2.34 11.92 7.01
C MET A 2 2.76 10.45 7.16
N ALA A 3 1.81 9.50 7.13
CA ALA A 3 2.12 8.07 7.23
C ALA A 3 2.95 7.55 6.03
N ILE A 4 2.58 7.93 4.81
CA ILE A 4 3.33 7.58 3.58
C ILE A 4 4.73 8.17 3.64
N TRP A 5 4.84 9.44 4.05
CA TRP A 5 6.13 10.10 4.22
C TRP A 5 7.01 9.41 5.27
N LYS A 6 6.43 9.00 6.41
CA LYS A 6 7.15 8.23 7.44
C LYS A 6 7.67 6.90 6.89
N VAL A 7 6.89 6.19 6.08
CA VAL A 7 7.32 4.92 5.45
C VAL A 7 8.46 5.15 4.46
N HIS A 8 8.36 6.21 3.65
CA HIS A 8 9.39 6.64 2.72
C HIS A 8 10.69 7.01 3.43
N TYR A 9 10.64 7.91 4.40
CA TYR A 9 11.78 8.28 5.24
C TYR A 9 12.43 7.04 5.88
N ASN A 10 11.62 6.15 6.46
CA ASN A 10 12.11 4.95 7.09
C ASN A 10 12.76 3.96 6.11
N PHE A 11 12.35 3.93 4.83
CA PHE A 11 13.00 3.12 3.82
C PHE A 11 14.44 3.60 3.60
N PHE A 12 14.64 4.88 3.32
CA PHE A 12 15.96 5.47 3.10
C PHE A 12 16.87 5.43 4.34
N ARG A 13 16.30 5.37 5.55
CA ARG A 13 17.05 5.16 6.80
C ARG A 13 17.47 3.71 7.06
N ARG A 14 16.91 2.73 6.35
CA ARG A 14 17.15 1.29 6.55
C ARG A 14 18.00 0.66 5.46
N THR A 15 18.28 1.39 4.39
CA THR A 15 19.05 0.92 3.24
C THR A 15 20.23 1.87 3.03
N ASP A 16 21.42 1.29 2.89
CA ASP A 16 22.62 2.01 2.43
C ASP A 16 22.80 1.88 0.91
N TYR A 17 21.89 1.16 0.25
CA TYR A 17 21.91 0.91 -1.19
C TYR A 17 20.93 1.81 -1.94
N ILE A 18 21.43 2.54 -2.94
CA ILE A 18 20.65 3.36 -3.87
C ILE A 18 21.16 3.11 -5.30
N ASP A 19 20.31 2.62 -6.18
CA ASP A 19 20.58 2.45 -7.61
C ASP A 19 19.55 3.16 -8.50
N ASN A 20 19.79 3.19 -9.81
CA ASN A 20 18.89 3.80 -10.79
C ASN A 20 17.47 3.21 -10.72
N TRP A 21 17.32 1.94 -10.33
CA TRP A 21 16.00 1.32 -10.16
C TRP A 21 15.27 1.85 -8.92
N ILE A 22 15.96 2.02 -7.80
CA ILE A 22 15.40 2.67 -6.61
C ILE A 22 14.99 4.10 -6.92
N ILE A 23 15.80 4.85 -7.68
CA ILE A 23 15.48 6.21 -8.11
C ILE A 23 14.21 6.21 -8.97
N ALA A 24 14.13 5.34 -9.98
CA ALA A 24 12.97 5.24 -10.86
C ALA A 24 11.68 4.85 -10.09
N LEU A 25 11.76 3.87 -9.20
CA LEU A 25 10.63 3.46 -8.35
C LEU A 25 10.18 4.58 -7.40
N ASN A 26 11.14 5.35 -6.87
CA ASN A 26 10.86 6.51 -6.05
C ASN A 26 10.18 7.62 -6.86
N MET A 27 10.61 7.88 -8.10
CA MET A 27 9.93 8.82 -8.98
C MET A 27 8.48 8.41 -9.25
N ILE A 28 8.24 7.12 -9.54
CA ILE A 28 6.88 6.57 -9.74
C ILE A 28 6.03 6.75 -8.48
N LEU A 29 6.60 6.48 -7.30
CA LEU A 29 5.91 6.69 -6.02
C LEU A 29 5.51 8.16 -5.83
N LEU A 30 6.45 9.09 -6.00
CA LEU A 30 6.19 10.52 -5.85
C LEU A 30 5.16 11.03 -6.87
N PHE A 31 5.29 10.60 -8.14
CA PHE A 31 4.31 10.89 -9.18
C PHE A 31 2.92 10.41 -8.78
N THR A 32 2.80 9.16 -8.31
CA THR A 32 1.52 8.58 -7.87
C THR A 32 0.94 9.39 -6.70
N VAL A 33 1.75 9.70 -5.69
CA VAL A 33 1.29 10.47 -4.53
C VAL A 33 0.78 11.85 -4.94
N LEU A 34 1.52 12.55 -5.82
CA LEU A 34 1.12 13.87 -6.32
C LEU A 34 -0.18 13.81 -7.14
N PHE A 35 -0.29 12.85 -8.06
CA PHE A 35 -1.47 12.68 -8.89
C PHE A 35 -2.72 12.39 -8.04
N TYR A 36 -2.57 11.61 -6.98
CA TYR A 36 -3.69 11.21 -6.11
C TYR A 36 -4.03 12.21 -4.99
N ILE A 37 -3.32 13.34 -4.84
CA ILE A 37 -3.70 14.41 -3.90
C ILE A 37 -5.08 15.00 -4.23
N PHE A 38 -5.34 15.30 -5.51
CA PHE A 38 -6.57 15.95 -5.95
C PHE A 38 -7.81 15.05 -5.82
N PRO A 39 -7.78 13.79 -6.29
CA PRO A 39 -8.82 12.81 -6.00
C PRO A 39 -9.25 12.80 -4.55
N ILE A 40 -8.32 12.63 -3.61
CA ILE A 40 -8.63 12.47 -2.18
C ILE A 40 -9.47 13.64 -1.65
N ARG A 41 -9.16 14.88 -2.07
CA ARG A 41 -9.94 16.07 -1.68
C ARG A 41 -11.37 16.02 -2.20
N SER A 42 -11.57 15.58 -3.44
CA SER A 42 -12.89 15.46 -4.06
C SER A 42 -13.80 14.45 -3.33
N LEU A 43 -13.25 13.31 -2.91
CA LEU A 43 -14.00 12.32 -2.11
C LEU A 43 -14.41 12.86 -0.74
N LEU A 44 -13.51 13.53 -0.01
CA LEU A 44 -13.83 14.07 1.30
C LEU A 44 -15.02 15.05 1.21
N ASN A 45 -15.02 15.89 0.18
CA ASN A 45 -16.12 16.83 -0.08
C ASN A 45 -17.41 16.12 -0.51
N THR A 46 -17.31 15.04 -1.29
CA THR A 46 -18.47 14.27 -1.77
C THR A 46 -19.08 13.42 -0.65
N GLY A 47 -18.26 12.81 0.21
CA GLY A 47 -18.69 11.99 1.34
C GLY A 47 -19.22 12.80 2.53
N MET A 48 -18.77 14.04 2.71
CA MET A 48 -19.34 14.98 3.69
C MET A 48 -20.57 15.74 3.14
N GLY A 49 -20.75 15.77 1.82
CA GLY A 49 -21.91 16.40 1.18
C GLY A 49 -23.14 15.50 1.22
N ARG A 50 -24.31 16.06 1.56
CA ARG A 50 -25.63 15.37 1.51
C ARG A 50 -26.14 15.08 0.08
N LYS A 51 -25.26 14.84 -0.90
CA LYS A 51 -25.69 14.43 -2.24
C LYS A 51 -25.82 12.91 -2.28
N LEU A 52 -26.98 12.42 -2.71
CA LEU A 52 -27.19 11.01 -3.03
C LEU A 52 -26.15 10.57 -4.07
N ILE A 53 -25.19 9.74 -3.64
CA ILE A 53 -24.16 9.18 -4.51
C ILE A 53 -24.78 7.98 -5.24
N SER A 54 -24.72 7.97 -6.57
CA SER A 54 -25.14 6.81 -7.36
C SER A 54 -24.19 5.63 -7.13
N LEU A 55 -24.69 4.40 -7.26
CA LEU A 55 -23.86 3.21 -7.10
C LEU A 55 -22.70 3.18 -8.11
N ASP A 56 -22.91 3.64 -9.34
CA ASP A 56 -21.84 3.73 -10.33
C ASP A 56 -20.75 4.73 -9.94
N LEU A 57 -21.15 5.90 -9.42
CA LEU A 57 -20.19 6.88 -8.92
C LEU A 57 -19.39 6.32 -7.74
N LEU A 58 -20.06 5.62 -6.82
CA LEU A 58 -19.41 4.97 -5.68
C LEU A 58 -18.45 3.86 -6.14
N SER A 59 -18.81 3.07 -7.16
CA SER A 59 -17.94 2.07 -7.76
C SER A 59 -16.69 2.71 -8.35
N ASN A 60 -16.85 3.77 -9.16
CA ASN A 60 -15.74 4.49 -9.79
C ASN A 60 -14.79 5.09 -8.76
N ILE A 61 -15.35 5.65 -7.68
CA ILE A 61 -14.61 6.12 -6.52
C ILE A 61 -13.75 4.99 -5.96
N PHE A 62 -14.35 3.86 -5.55
CA PHE A 62 -13.59 2.75 -4.96
C PHE A 62 -12.52 2.20 -5.90
N GLN A 63 -12.82 2.08 -7.19
CA GLN A 63 -11.87 1.63 -8.20
C GLN A 63 -10.66 2.57 -8.28
N MET A 64 -10.88 3.88 -8.43
CA MET A 64 -9.82 4.86 -8.54
C MET A 64 -8.93 4.87 -7.29
N TYR A 65 -9.52 4.88 -6.09
CA TYR A 65 -8.73 4.85 -4.85
C TYR A 65 -7.97 3.54 -4.66
N SER A 66 -8.58 2.40 -5.04
CA SER A 66 -7.92 1.10 -4.93
C SER A 66 -6.71 1.00 -5.85
N ILE A 67 -6.78 1.59 -7.05
CA ILE A 67 -5.61 1.69 -7.96
C ILE A 67 -4.52 2.55 -7.33
N GLY A 68 -4.85 3.77 -6.86
CA GLY A 68 -3.85 4.66 -6.25
C GLY A 68 -3.18 4.05 -5.02
N PHE A 69 -3.97 3.44 -4.14
CA PHE A 69 -3.49 2.68 -2.99
C PHE A 69 -2.55 1.55 -3.44
N THR A 70 -2.96 0.72 -4.40
CA THR A 70 -2.17 -0.40 -4.91
C THR A 70 -0.84 0.08 -5.50
N LEU A 71 -0.85 1.12 -6.34
CA LEU A 71 0.36 1.67 -6.94
C LEU A 71 1.37 2.14 -5.89
N ILE A 72 0.92 2.86 -4.86
CA ILE A 72 1.79 3.32 -3.76
C ILE A 72 2.46 2.12 -3.07
N PHE A 73 1.69 1.08 -2.74
CA PHE A 73 2.22 -0.09 -2.02
C PHE A 73 3.03 -1.03 -2.93
N VAL A 74 2.75 -1.08 -4.23
CA VAL A 74 3.62 -1.72 -5.24
C VAL A 74 4.97 -1.03 -5.26
N SER A 75 5.03 0.29 -5.32
CA SER A 75 6.30 1.03 -5.29
C SER A 75 7.09 0.73 -4.03
N PHE A 76 6.46 0.76 -2.84
CA PHE A 76 7.15 0.40 -1.59
C PHE A 76 7.61 -1.06 -1.58
N HIS A 77 6.75 -2.00 -1.99
CA HIS A 77 7.11 -3.41 -2.09
C HIS A 77 8.37 -3.61 -2.96
N LEU A 78 8.39 -2.99 -4.14
CA LEU A 78 9.50 -3.10 -5.08
C LEU A 78 10.77 -2.41 -4.56
N LEU A 79 10.66 -1.24 -3.93
CA LEU A 79 11.78 -0.56 -3.28
C LEU A 79 12.46 -1.45 -2.23
N TYR A 80 11.67 -1.99 -1.30
CA TYR A 80 12.16 -2.88 -0.23
C TYR A 80 12.70 -4.20 -0.79
N LEU A 81 12.05 -4.78 -1.80
CA LEU A 81 12.50 -6.03 -2.42
C LEU A 81 13.80 -5.83 -3.20
N ARG A 82 13.94 -4.72 -3.92
CA ARG A 82 15.15 -4.37 -4.68
C ARG A 82 16.32 -4.17 -3.73
N ALA A 83 16.13 -3.37 -2.68
CA ALA A 83 17.14 -3.16 -1.64
C ALA A 83 17.56 -4.49 -1.00
N PHE A 84 16.59 -5.32 -0.56
CA PHE A 84 16.88 -6.64 0.04
C PHE A 84 17.68 -7.57 -0.89
N LYS A 85 17.34 -7.62 -2.20
CA LYS A 85 18.04 -8.48 -3.16
C LYS A 85 19.48 -8.04 -3.42
N LYS A 86 19.75 -6.74 -3.27
CA LYS A 86 21.05 -6.12 -3.57
C LYS A 86 21.95 -5.98 -2.35
N ASP A 87 21.38 -6.03 -1.16
CA ASP A 87 22.07 -6.03 0.14
C ASP A 87 22.82 -7.35 0.44
N ARG A 88 23.47 -7.96 -0.58
CA ARG A 88 24.19 -9.25 -0.44
C ARG A 88 25.52 -9.13 0.29
N ALA A 89 25.99 -7.92 0.59
CA ALA A 89 27.33 -7.69 1.14
C ALA A 89 27.39 -7.60 2.68
N HIS A 90 26.29 -7.24 3.36
CA HIS A 90 26.29 -6.94 4.80
C HIS A 90 25.38 -7.86 5.64
N GLY A 91 25.20 -9.11 5.19
CA GLY A 91 24.26 -10.05 5.79
C GLY A 91 22.82 -9.73 5.38
N LYS A 92 21.96 -10.76 5.34
CA LYS A 92 20.57 -10.57 4.88
C LYS A 92 19.84 -9.63 5.84
N ASN A 93 19.62 -8.37 5.46
CA ASN A 93 18.81 -7.45 6.25
C ASN A 93 17.34 -7.88 6.21
N LEU A 94 16.97 -8.71 7.19
CA LEU A 94 15.64 -9.30 7.30
C LEU A 94 14.56 -8.26 7.50
N LYS A 95 14.88 -7.05 7.99
CA LYS A 95 13.92 -5.94 8.10
C LYS A 95 13.46 -5.52 6.71
N LEU A 96 14.33 -5.49 5.70
CA LEU A 96 13.93 -5.15 4.33
C LEU A 96 12.97 -6.19 3.75
N LEU A 97 13.27 -7.48 3.96
CA LEU A 97 12.39 -8.58 3.53
C LEU A 97 11.04 -8.54 4.24
N PHE A 98 11.04 -8.23 5.55
CA PHE A 98 9.83 -8.09 6.34
C PHE A 98 8.88 -7.07 5.72
N TYR A 99 9.37 -5.85 5.46
CA TYR A 99 8.58 -4.77 4.90
C TYR A 99 8.17 -5.03 3.45
N ALA A 100 9.04 -5.65 2.63
CA ALA A 100 8.65 -6.08 1.29
C ALA A 100 7.42 -7.00 1.33
N ARG A 101 7.42 -8.02 2.19
CA ARG A 101 6.27 -8.94 2.34
C ARG A 101 5.08 -8.27 3.01
N HIS A 102 5.31 -7.36 3.94
CA HIS A 102 4.25 -6.62 4.61
C HIS A 102 3.46 -5.77 3.61
N PHE A 103 4.14 -5.00 2.75
CA PHE A 103 3.45 -4.21 1.72
C PHE A 103 2.81 -5.06 0.63
N PHE A 104 3.27 -6.29 0.41
CA PHE A 104 2.59 -7.22 -0.50
C PHE A 104 1.16 -7.56 -0.05
N ILE A 105 0.91 -7.62 1.26
CA ILE A 105 -0.44 -7.81 1.80
C ILE A 105 -1.34 -6.64 1.41
N PHE A 106 -0.81 -5.42 1.46
CA PHE A 106 -1.55 -4.21 1.10
C PHE A 106 -1.92 -4.24 -0.38
N ILE A 107 -0.98 -4.64 -1.25
CA ILE A 107 -1.25 -4.82 -2.69
C ILE A 107 -2.42 -5.79 -2.92
N ILE A 108 -2.41 -6.96 -2.26
CA ILE A 108 -3.48 -7.95 -2.39
C ILE A 108 -4.83 -7.35 -1.98
N VAL A 109 -4.89 -6.69 -0.81
CA VAL A 109 -6.12 -6.08 -0.32
C VAL A 109 -6.63 -4.97 -1.25
N GLY A 110 -5.74 -4.13 -1.79
CA GLY A 110 -6.08 -3.10 -2.77
C GLY A 110 -6.65 -3.69 -4.07
N ILE A 111 -6.04 -4.74 -4.60
CA ILE A 111 -6.53 -5.44 -5.79
C ILE A 111 -7.90 -6.10 -5.53
N LEU A 112 -8.09 -6.74 -4.38
CA LEU A 112 -9.36 -7.33 -4.02
C LEU A 112 -10.47 -6.27 -3.90
N SER A 113 -10.19 -5.13 -3.27
CA SER A 113 -11.11 -3.99 -3.23
C SER A 113 -11.48 -3.51 -4.63
N PHE A 114 -10.50 -3.35 -5.52
CA PHE A 114 -10.72 -2.95 -6.91
C PHE A 114 -11.64 -3.94 -7.64
N ILE A 115 -11.37 -5.25 -7.51
CA ILE A 115 -12.17 -6.30 -8.14
C ILE A 115 -13.61 -6.26 -7.64
N LEU A 116 -13.83 -6.19 -6.33
CA LEU A 116 -15.18 -6.10 -5.76
C LEU A 116 -15.92 -4.85 -6.24
N ALA A 117 -15.24 -3.71 -6.31
CA ALA A 117 -15.83 -2.47 -6.80
C ALA A 117 -16.19 -2.57 -8.30
N LYS A 118 -15.29 -3.12 -9.12
CA LYS A 118 -15.48 -3.28 -10.57
C LYS A 118 -16.68 -4.17 -10.91
N PHE A 119 -16.87 -5.27 -10.16
CA PHE A 119 -18.03 -6.15 -10.32
C PHE A 119 -19.24 -5.71 -9.49
N GLN A 120 -19.18 -4.54 -8.84
CA GLN A 120 -20.22 -3.97 -7.98
C GLN A 120 -20.70 -4.93 -6.85
N LEU A 121 -19.85 -5.88 -6.46
CA LEU A 121 -20.16 -6.90 -5.46
C LEU A 121 -20.17 -6.26 -4.07
N GLY A 122 -21.34 -6.31 -3.42
CA GLY A 122 -21.50 -5.77 -2.07
C GLY A 122 -21.36 -4.25 -1.96
N LEU A 123 -21.43 -3.53 -3.08
CA LEU A 123 -21.24 -2.08 -3.10
C LEU A 123 -22.31 -1.34 -2.29
N LYS A 124 -23.56 -1.84 -2.32
CA LYS A 124 -24.68 -1.34 -1.49
C LYS A 124 -24.38 -1.41 0.01
N TYR A 125 -23.57 -2.37 0.42
CA TYR A 125 -23.18 -2.59 1.81
C TYR A 125 -21.78 -2.05 2.11
N GLY A 126 -21.10 -1.41 1.15
CA GLY A 126 -19.75 -0.88 1.34
C GLY A 126 -18.65 -1.94 1.46
N ILE A 127 -18.89 -3.18 1.01
CA ILE A 127 -17.92 -4.29 1.13
C ILE A 127 -16.53 -3.96 0.56
N PRO A 128 -16.38 -3.27 -0.60
CA PRO A 128 -15.06 -2.87 -1.11
C PRO A 128 -14.26 -2.03 -0.10
N GLY A 129 -14.93 -1.23 0.74
CA GLY A 129 -14.28 -0.48 1.82
C GLY A 129 -13.93 -1.35 3.03
N PHE A 130 -14.82 -2.24 3.45
CA PHE A 130 -14.59 -3.10 4.62
C PHE A 130 -13.44 -4.07 4.44
N ILE A 131 -13.08 -4.43 3.19
CA ILE A 131 -11.94 -5.31 2.94
C ILE A 131 -10.61 -4.72 3.46
N TYR A 132 -10.51 -3.39 3.55
CA TYR A 132 -9.33 -2.73 4.11
C TYR A 132 -9.19 -2.95 5.63
N MET A 133 -10.25 -3.34 6.34
CA MET A 133 -10.16 -3.72 7.76
C MET A 133 -9.31 -4.99 7.94
N LEU A 134 -9.19 -5.83 6.91
CA LEU A 134 -8.33 -7.02 6.93
C LEU A 134 -6.84 -6.69 7.01
N LEU A 135 -6.43 -5.46 6.67
CA LEU A 135 -5.02 -5.05 6.75
C LEU A 135 -4.45 -5.23 8.15
N GLY A 136 -5.22 -4.90 9.20
CA GLY A 136 -4.77 -5.05 10.59
C GLY A 136 -4.49 -6.51 10.96
N PRO A 137 -5.50 -7.40 10.90
CA PRO A 137 -5.33 -8.82 11.20
C PRO A 137 -4.25 -9.50 10.33
N LEU A 138 -4.24 -9.26 9.01
CA LEU A 138 -3.25 -9.86 8.12
C LEU A 138 -1.84 -9.38 8.44
N SER A 139 -1.67 -8.09 8.74
CA SER A 139 -0.39 -7.53 9.17
C SER A 139 0.10 -8.11 10.48
N TYR A 140 -0.79 -8.31 11.46
CA TYR A 140 -0.45 -8.93 12.74
C TYR A 140 -0.01 -10.38 12.56
N ILE A 141 -0.78 -11.17 11.79
CA ILE A 141 -0.45 -12.57 11.50
C ILE A 141 0.89 -12.68 10.78
N HIS A 142 1.13 -11.85 9.78
CA HIS A 142 2.42 -11.79 9.07
C HIS A 142 3.55 -11.44 10.03
N SER A 143 3.34 -10.45 10.91
CA SER A 143 4.33 -10.07 11.92
C SER A 143 4.71 -11.23 12.82
N LYS A 144 3.73 -11.87 13.45
CA LYS A 144 3.92 -13.01 14.35
C LYS A 144 4.62 -14.18 13.64
N LYS A 145 4.19 -14.53 12.43
CA LYS A 145 4.80 -15.61 11.63
C LYS A 145 6.24 -15.30 11.23
N PHE A 146 6.54 -14.07 10.86
CA PHE A 146 7.89 -13.68 10.43
C PHE A 146 8.88 -13.70 11.58
N HIS A 147 8.51 -13.15 12.75
CA HIS A 147 9.36 -13.16 13.94
C HIS A 147 9.63 -14.58 14.43
N LYS A 148 8.59 -15.43 14.51
CA LYS A 148 8.73 -16.85 14.87
C LYS A 148 9.67 -17.60 13.91
N LYS A 149 9.65 -17.28 12.61
CA LYS A 149 10.48 -17.97 11.61
C LYS A 149 11.96 -17.58 11.68
N HIS A 150 12.27 -16.36 12.12
CA HIS A 150 13.64 -15.81 12.08
C HIS A 150 14.23 -15.57 13.47
N ASN A 151 13.59 -16.06 14.54
CA ASN A 151 14.01 -15.92 15.94
C ASN A 151 14.45 -14.48 16.30
N LEU A 152 13.66 -13.49 15.87
CA LEU A 152 13.91 -12.09 16.21
C LEU A 152 13.33 -11.83 17.61
N GLU A 153 14.19 -11.56 18.59
CA GLU A 153 13.77 -11.12 19.93
C GLU A 153 13.26 -9.68 19.90
N TYR A 154 12.33 -9.36 20.80
CA TYR A 154 11.60 -8.09 20.88
C TYR A 154 12.45 -6.95 21.42
#